data_AF-A0A7C4WMC4-F1
#
_entry.id   AF-A0A7C4WMC4-F1
#
_cell.length_a   1.000
_cell.length_b   1.000
_cell.length_c   1.000
_cell.angle_alpha   90.00
_cell.angle_beta   90.00
_cell.angle_gamma   90.00
#
_symmetry.space_group_name_H-M   'P 1'
#
loop_
_entity.id
_entity.type
_entity.pdbx_description
1 polymer ?
#
loop_
_entity_poly.entity_id
_entity_poly.type
_entity_poly.pdbx_seq_one_letter_code
_entity_poly.pdbx_strand_id
1 'polypeptide(L)'
;MDTKKVALISIMTAMYVVLSYLPGFPVIGVSGARIGIISGIAPLYGFILGPMLGMSITFLGALINRILTGASLFEWLTLPSMPISAFIAGALSRGRLNGLSGWKISAVILAILIATWYATYVGRAVPLFAILHWAGLINILLLRSKLAKLFYSDLKRNLTLSILLCSYVATVTSHMYGCLAFILAAERLIVSTSDLPSLFTMLIPIATFERLTFTAISTIIGVPLISTLKNIIPKTADDDKIPTHPSKSN
;
A
#
# COMPACT_ATOMS: atom_id res chain seq x y z
N MET A 1 4.91 -4.06 26.00
CA MET A 1 5.24 -3.23 24.82
C MET A 1 6.21 -2.15 25.27
N ASP A 2 7.29 -1.89 24.53
CA ASP A 2 8.32 -0.90 24.89
C ASP A 2 7.76 0.53 24.80
N THR A 3 8.04 1.39 25.79
CA THR A 3 7.60 2.79 25.85
C THR A 3 8.05 3.58 24.63
N LYS A 4 9.25 3.31 24.10
CA LYS A 4 9.74 3.95 22.86
C LYS A 4 8.87 3.60 21.65
N LYS A 5 8.41 2.34 21.56
CA LYS A 5 7.51 1.89 20.48
C LYS A 5 6.13 2.55 20.60
N VAL A 6 5.60 2.68 21.82
CA VAL A 6 4.34 3.39 22.06
C VAL A 6 4.47 4.85 21.60
N ALA A 7 5.52 5.56 22.03
CA ALA A 7 5.75 6.95 21.64
C ALA A 7 5.86 7.12 20.12
N LEU A 8 6.61 6.24 19.44
CA LEU A 8 6.74 6.26 17.98
C LEU A 8 5.40 6.03 17.28
N ILE A 9 4.61 5.04 17.73
CA ILE A 9 3.28 4.77 17.18
C ILE A 9 2.40 6.01 17.34
N SER A 10 2.37 6.63 18.52
CA SER A 10 1.56 7.82 18.79
C SER A 10 1.93 9.00 17.91
N ILE A 11 3.21 9.36 17.82
CA ILE A 11 3.68 10.50 17.01
C ILE A 11 3.42 10.27 15.53
N MET A 12 3.74 9.08 15.02
CA MET A 12 3.54 8.76 13.60
C MET A 12 2.06 8.64 13.24
N THR A 13 1.21 8.19 14.18
CA THR A 13 -0.25 8.19 14.03
C THR A 13 -0.79 9.61 13.97
N ALA A 14 -0.35 10.50 14.88
CA ALA A 14 -0.73 11.91 14.84
C ALA A 14 -0.30 12.58 13.52
N MET A 15 0.91 12.30 13.05
CA MET A 15 1.39 12.76 11.74
C MET A 15 0.50 12.25 10.60
N TYR A 16 0.09 10.98 10.63
CA TYR A 16 -0.83 10.43 9.63
C TYR A 16 -2.17 11.18 9.62
N VAL A 17 -2.74 11.45 10.80
CA VAL A 17 -4.00 12.19 10.94
C VAL A 17 -3.85 13.58 10.34
N VAL A 18 -2.80 14.32 10.70
CA VAL A 18 -2.54 15.66 10.15
C VAL A 18 -2.41 15.62 8.62
N LEU A 19 -1.65 14.67 8.08
CA LEU A 19 -1.48 14.52 6.63
C LEU A 19 -2.75 14.07 5.91
N SER A 20 -3.74 13.51 6.63
CA SER A 20 -5.03 13.13 6.06
C SER A 20 -5.90 14.34 5.71
N TYR A 21 -5.59 15.53 6.25
CA TYR A 21 -6.24 16.80 5.88
C TYR A 21 -5.66 17.45 4.61
N LEU A 22 -4.59 16.88 4.02
CA LEU A 22 -4.12 17.32 2.71
C LEU A 22 -5.21 17.12 1.64
N PRO A 23 -5.23 17.94 0.59
CA PRO A 23 -6.24 17.84 -0.45
C PRO A 23 -6.27 16.45 -1.11
N GLY A 24 -7.44 16.09 -1.62
CA GLY A 24 -7.70 14.82 -2.29
C GLY A 24 -8.61 14.98 -3.49
N PHE A 25 -8.74 13.92 -4.27
CA PHE A 25 -9.63 13.84 -5.43
C PHE A 25 -11.02 13.33 -5.01
N PRO A 26 -12.11 13.79 -5.63
CA PRO A 26 -13.44 13.25 -5.33
C PRO A 26 -13.57 11.78 -5.77
N VAL A 27 -14.20 10.94 -4.93
CA VAL A 27 -14.53 9.56 -5.30
C VAL A 27 -15.75 9.58 -6.22
N ILE A 28 -15.56 9.22 -7.47
CA ILE A 28 -16.67 9.13 -8.43
C ILE A 28 -17.58 7.98 -8.01
N GLY A 29 -18.88 8.26 -7.92
CA GLY A 29 -19.90 7.30 -7.47
C GLY A 29 -20.18 7.32 -5.96
N VAL A 30 -19.45 8.12 -5.15
CA VAL A 30 -19.76 8.32 -3.73
C VAL A 30 -19.78 9.80 -3.39
N SER A 31 -20.97 10.34 -3.08
CA SER A 31 -21.12 11.74 -2.70
C SER A 31 -20.32 12.06 -1.42
N GLY A 32 -19.56 13.17 -1.45
CA GLY A 32 -18.78 13.64 -0.30
C GLY A 32 -17.47 12.90 -0.02
N ALA A 33 -17.25 11.70 -0.57
CA ALA A 33 -16.03 10.94 -0.31
C ALA A 33 -14.84 11.44 -1.17
N ARG A 34 -13.64 11.37 -0.60
CA ARG A 34 -12.40 11.83 -1.23
C ARG A 34 -11.26 10.84 -1.06
N ILE A 35 -10.39 10.74 -2.07
CA ILE A 35 -9.12 10.02 -2.01
C ILE A 35 -8.01 11.05 -1.83
N GLY A 36 -7.48 11.12 -0.61
CA GLY A 36 -6.41 12.06 -0.25
C GLY A 36 -5.04 11.71 -0.82
N ILE A 37 -4.18 12.73 -0.97
CA ILE A 37 -2.74 12.59 -1.26
C ILE A 37 -2.04 11.65 -0.27
N ILE A 38 -2.56 11.53 0.95
CA ILE A 38 -2.13 10.55 1.97
C ILE A 38 -2.02 9.12 1.41
N SER A 39 -2.80 8.76 0.38
CA SER A 39 -2.72 7.47 -0.31
C SER A 39 -1.35 7.21 -0.95
N GLY A 40 -0.67 8.26 -1.42
CA GLY A 40 0.71 8.19 -1.93
C GLY A 40 1.76 8.24 -0.84
N ILE A 41 1.41 8.63 0.39
CA ILE A 41 2.33 8.66 1.54
C ILE A 41 2.24 7.36 2.34
N ALA A 42 1.10 6.67 2.34
CA ALA A 42 0.88 5.43 3.08
C ALA A 42 1.98 4.35 2.89
N PRO A 43 2.51 4.10 1.67
CA PRO A 43 3.63 3.16 1.48
C PRO A 43 4.88 3.53 2.29
N LEU A 44 5.14 4.82 2.53
CA LEU A 44 6.31 5.30 3.25
C LEU A 44 6.36 4.82 4.70
N TYR A 45 5.20 4.74 5.36
CA TYR A 45 5.11 4.16 6.70
C TYR A 45 5.59 2.70 6.71
N GLY A 46 5.28 1.95 5.66
CA GLY A 46 5.78 0.60 5.44
C GLY A 46 7.29 0.53 5.23
N PHE A 47 7.83 1.41 4.38
CA PHE A 47 9.27 1.45 4.10
C PHE A 47 10.10 1.80 5.34
N ILE A 48 9.67 2.80 6.10
CA ILE A 48 10.41 3.34 7.25
C ILE A 48 10.29 2.36 8.44
N LEU A 49 9.08 1.92 8.76
CA LEU A 49 8.79 1.23 10.03
C LEU A 49 8.65 -0.28 9.88
N GLY A 50 8.57 -0.76 8.63
CA GLY A 50 8.29 -2.15 8.31
C GLY A 50 6.79 -2.46 8.24
N PRO A 51 6.45 -3.70 7.84
CA PRO A 51 5.08 -4.06 7.49
C PRO A 51 4.10 -3.91 8.66
N MET A 52 4.44 -4.45 9.84
CA MET A 52 3.51 -4.46 10.98
C MET A 52 3.33 -3.08 11.62
N LEU A 53 4.42 -2.37 11.91
CA LEU A 53 4.32 -1.03 12.51
C LEU A 53 3.71 -0.03 11.54
N GLY A 54 4.09 -0.07 10.26
CA GLY A 54 3.50 0.78 9.23
C GLY A 54 1.99 0.53 9.08
N MET A 55 1.57 -0.73 9.08
CA MET A 55 0.15 -1.11 9.08
C MET A 55 -0.59 -0.59 10.31
N SER A 56 -0.05 -0.79 11.53
CA SER A 56 -0.69 -0.33 12.76
C SER A 56 -0.87 1.18 12.81
N ILE A 57 0.16 1.94 12.41
CA ILE A 57 0.12 3.41 12.43
C ILE A 57 -0.88 3.95 11.41
N THR A 58 -0.86 3.44 10.19
CA THR A 58 -1.82 3.86 9.15
C THR A 58 -3.24 3.41 9.48
N PHE A 59 -3.42 2.30 10.18
CA PHE A 59 -4.72 1.86 10.69
C PHE A 59 -5.26 2.81 11.75
N LEU A 60 -4.48 3.08 12.79
CA LEU A 60 -4.88 4.01 13.86
C LEU A 60 -5.11 5.42 13.32
N GLY A 61 -4.24 5.87 12.41
CA GLY A 61 -4.39 7.18 11.78
C GLY A 61 -5.64 7.28 10.94
N ALA A 62 -5.93 6.27 10.11
CA ALA A 62 -7.17 6.22 9.33
C ALA A 62 -8.41 6.13 10.24
N LEU A 63 -8.35 5.32 11.30
CA LEU A 63 -9.42 5.17 12.29
C LEU A 63 -9.74 6.52 12.96
N ILE A 64 -8.73 7.20 13.50
CA ILE A 64 -8.91 8.50 14.15
C ILE A 64 -9.44 9.54 13.16
N ASN A 65 -8.85 9.62 11.96
CA ASN A 65 -9.30 10.56 10.93
C ASN A 65 -10.80 10.40 10.64
N ARG A 66 -11.28 9.15 10.52
CA ARG A 66 -12.70 8.85 10.24
C ARG A 66 -13.64 9.20 11.38
N ILE A 67 -13.18 9.03 12.62
CA ILE A 67 -13.93 9.49 13.79
C ILE A 67 -14.05 11.03 13.74
N LEU A 68 -12.96 11.73 13.45
CA LEU A 68 -12.93 13.19 13.42
C LEU A 68 -13.74 13.79 12.27
N THR A 69 -13.77 13.14 11.10
CA THR A 69 -14.48 13.65 9.91
C THR A 69 -15.92 13.16 9.80
N GLY A 70 -16.40 12.30 10.71
CA GLY A 70 -17.74 11.73 10.63
C GLY A 70 -17.91 10.82 9.42
N ALA A 71 -17.05 9.81 9.30
CA ALA A 71 -16.97 8.93 8.13
C ALA A 71 -18.29 8.22 7.78
N SER A 72 -18.58 8.19 6.48
CA SER A 72 -19.64 7.37 5.89
C SER A 72 -19.36 5.86 6.06
N LEU A 73 -20.37 5.01 5.89
CA LEU A 73 -20.17 3.56 5.94
C LEU A 73 -19.18 3.06 4.87
N PHE A 74 -19.22 3.64 3.66
CA PHE A 74 -18.26 3.33 2.60
C PHE A 74 -16.83 3.60 3.07
N GLU A 75 -16.61 4.76 3.70
CA GLU A 75 -15.34 5.07 4.31
C GLU A 75 -15.01 3.99 5.33
N TRP A 76 -15.88 3.66 6.29
CA TRP A 76 -15.64 2.56 7.25
C TRP A 76 -15.22 1.23 6.61
N LEU A 77 -15.89 0.77 5.56
CA LEU A 77 -15.54 -0.47 4.85
C LEU A 77 -14.16 -0.43 4.20
N THR A 78 -13.71 0.76 3.77
CA THR A 78 -12.37 0.95 3.20
C THR A 78 -11.26 1.14 4.24
N LEU A 79 -11.52 0.95 5.55
CA LEU A 79 -10.52 1.13 6.63
C LEU A 79 -9.22 0.41 6.37
N PRO A 80 -9.26 -0.86 5.92
CA PRO A 80 -8.03 -1.62 5.69
C PRO A 80 -7.21 -1.14 4.49
N SER A 81 -7.71 -0.27 3.61
CA SER A 81 -7.01 0.12 2.37
C SER A 81 -5.61 0.71 2.65
N MET A 82 -5.51 1.70 3.54
CA MET A 82 -4.23 2.34 3.86
C MET A 82 -3.29 1.43 4.67
N PRO A 83 -3.77 0.68 5.69
CA PRO A 83 -3.03 -0.39 6.34
C PRO A 83 -2.43 -1.42 5.38
N ILE A 84 -3.22 -1.90 4.41
CA ILE A 84 -2.77 -2.85 3.38
C ILE A 84 -1.64 -2.23 2.55
N SER A 85 -1.77 -0.96 2.16
CA SER A 85 -0.72 -0.25 1.41
C SER A 85 0.61 -0.24 2.17
N ALA A 86 0.59 0.21 3.43
CA ALA A 86 1.78 0.25 4.28
C ALA A 86 2.36 -1.16 4.54
N PHE A 87 1.49 -2.14 4.79
CA PHE A 87 1.90 -3.52 4.99
C PHE A 87 2.64 -4.08 3.77
N ILE A 88 2.06 -3.95 2.58
CA ILE A 88 2.62 -4.47 1.32
C ILE A 88 3.97 -3.80 1.00
N ALA A 89 4.03 -2.47 1.13
CA ALA A 89 5.27 -1.72 0.92
C ALA A 89 6.39 -2.21 1.85
N GLY A 90 6.10 -2.35 3.15
CA GLY A 90 7.05 -2.83 4.14
C GLY A 90 7.43 -4.31 3.97
N ALA A 91 6.48 -5.16 3.58
CA ALA A 91 6.73 -6.59 3.37
C ALA A 91 7.65 -6.81 2.16
N LEU A 92 7.42 -6.08 1.06
CA LEU A 92 8.24 -6.17 -0.14
C LEU A 92 9.63 -5.56 0.06
N SER A 93 9.77 -4.47 0.82
CA SER A 93 11.06 -3.82 1.06
C SER A 93 11.96 -4.57 2.05
N ARG A 94 11.39 -5.19 3.09
CA ARG A 94 12.17 -5.95 4.10
C ARG A 94 12.50 -7.38 3.69
N GLY A 95 11.77 -7.95 2.74
CA GLY A 95 12.04 -9.28 2.17
C GLY A 95 11.64 -10.49 3.04
N ARG A 96 11.63 -10.36 4.38
CA ARG A 96 11.11 -11.37 5.31
C ARG A 96 10.25 -10.76 6.43
N LEU A 97 9.24 -11.50 6.85
CA LEU A 97 8.35 -11.22 7.98
C LEU A 97 8.16 -12.51 8.79
N ASN A 98 8.68 -12.56 10.01
CA ASN A 98 8.55 -13.73 10.91
C ASN A 98 8.89 -15.07 10.22
N GLY A 99 9.98 -15.11 9.45
CA GLY A 99 10.44 -16.30 8.70
C GLY A 99 9.78 -16.53 7.34
N LEU A 100 8.63 -15.89 7.06
CA LEU A 100 7.97 -15.93 5.75
C LEU A 100 8.55 -14.88 4.81
N SER A 101 8.58 -15.17 3.51
CA SER A 101 9.07 -14.22 2.53
C SER A 101 8.01 -13.17 2.20
N GLY A 102 8.34 -11.89 2.37
CA GLY A 102 7.38 -10.79 2.23
C GLY A 102 6.75 -10.69 0.84
N TRP A 103 7.47 -11.08 -0.21
CA TRP A 103 6.91 -11.15 -1.58
C TRP A 103 5.86 -12.24 -1.71
N LYS A 104 6.00 -13.39 -1.03
CA LYS A 104 4.99 -14.47 -1.06
C LYS A 104 3.71 -14.00 -0.41
N ILE A 105 3.82 -13.39 0.77
CA ILE A 105 2.66 -12.83 1.49
C ILE A 105 1.96 -11.79 0.62
N SER A 106 2.72 -10.85 0.05
CA SER A 106 2.17 -9.78 -0.80
C SER A 106 1.51 -10.34 -2.07
N ALA A 107 2.12 -11.34 -2.72
CA ALA A 107 1.56 -12.00 -3.88
C ALA A 107 0.26 -12.73 -3.55
N VAL A 108 0.20 -13.45 -2.42
CA VAL A 108 -1.02 -14.15 -1.98
C VAL A 108 -2.15 -13.17 -1.71
N ILE A 109 -1.88 -12.07 -0.98
CA ILE A 109 -2.89 -11.04 -0.70
C ILE A 109 -3.43 -10.47 -2.02
N LEU A 110 -2.56 -10.03 -2.93
CA LEU A 110 -2.99 -9.43 -4.19
C LEU A 110 -3.71 -10.46 -5.09
N ALA A 111 -3.25 -11.70 -5.14
CA ALA A 111 -3.90 -12.77 -5.89
C ALA A 111 -5.30 -13.08 -5.37
N ILE A 112 -5.49 -13.13 -4.04
CA ILE A 112 -6.82 -13.31 -3.43
C ILE A 112 -7.74 -12.14 -3.80
N LEU A 113 -7.24 -10.90 -3.74
CA LEU A 113 -8.05 -9.72 -4.11
C LEU A 113 -8.43 -9.75 -5.60
N ILE A 114 -7.52 -10.13 -6.49
CA ILE A 114 -7.81 -10.29 -7.93
C ILE A 114 -8.82 -11.43 -8.15
N ALA A 115 -8.65 -12.57 -7.50
CA ALA A 115 -9.59 -13.69 -7.61
C ALA A 115 -10.99 -13.28 -7.10
N THR A 116 -11.04 -12.54 -5.99
CA THR A 116 -12.29 -12.02 -5.43
C THR A 116 -12.96 -11.04 -6.39
N TRP A 117 -12.19 -10.18 -7.08
CA TRP A 117 -12.73 -9.30 -8.12
C TRP A 117 -13.46 -10.10 -9.21
N TYR A 118 -12.83 -11.13 -9.78
CA TYR A 118 -13.47 -11.98 -10.79
C TYR A 118 -14.62 -12.85 -10.26
N ALA A 119 -14.70 -13.06 -8.94
CA ALA A 119 -15.85 -13.71 -8.31
C ALA A 119 -17.09 -12.80 -8.24
N THR A 120 -16.93 -11.47 -8.31
CA THR A 120 -18.06 -10.53 -8.37
C THR A 120 -18.70 -10.48 -9.75
N TYR A 121 -19.97 -10.09 -9.84
CA TYR A 121 -20.62 -9.89 -11.14
C TYR A 121 -20.00 -8.72 -11.91
N VAL A 122 -19.60 -7.66 -11.20
CA VAL A 122 -18.92 -6.48 -11.78
C VAL A 122 -17.60 -6.86 -12.41
N GLY A 123 -16.77 -7.65 -11.71
CA GLY A 123 -15.48 -8.06 -12.23
C GLY A 123 -15.55 -9.03 -13.40
N ARG A 124 -16.62 -9.82 -13.51
CA ARG A 124 -16.92 -10.61 -14.73
C ARG A 124 -17.34 -9.72 -15.90
N ALA A 125 -18.10 -8.66 -15.65
CA ALA A 125 -18.54 -7.72 -16.67
C ALA A 125 -17.42 -6.79 -17.15
N VAL A 126 -16.48 -6.42 -16.27
CA VAL A 126 -15.37 -5.48 -16.56
C VAL A 126 -14.02 -6.13 -16.23
N PRO A 127 -13.61 -7.19 -16.94
CA PRO A 127 -12.42 -7.96 -16.59
C PRO A 127 -11.11 -7.19 -16.73
N LEU A 128 -11.08 -6.19 -17.64
CA LEU A 128 -9.91 -5.34 -17.87
C LEU A 128 -9.64 -4.33 -16.75
N PHE A 129 -10.59 -4.09 -15.85
CA PHE A 129 -10.38 -3.20 -14.70
C PHE A 129 -9.21 -3.66 -13.83
N ALA A 130 -8.98 -4.97 -13.73
CA ALA A 130 -7.92 -5.56 -12.91
C ALA A 130 -6.53 -5.55 -13.59
N ILE A 131 -6.36 -4.92 -14.77
CA ILE A 131 -5.09 -4.98 -15.51
C ILE A 131 -3.90 -4.39 -14.74
N LEU A 132 -4.12 -3.30 -13.99
CA LEU A 132 -3.08 -2.70 -13.14
C LEU A 132 -2.69 -3.63 -11.99
N HIS A 133 -3.65 -4.39 -11.47
CA HIS A 133 -3.42 -5.33 -10.38
C HIS A 133 -2.67 -6.57 -10.85
N TRP A 134 -2.98 -7.05 -12.05
CA TRP A 134 -2.18 -8.09 -12.71
C TRP A 134 -0.75 -7.63 -12.96
N ALA A 135 -0.55 -6.40 -13.46
CA ALA A 135 0.79 -5.83 -13.59
C ALA A 135 1.52 -5.75 -12.24
N GLY A 136 0.81 -5.39 -11.16
CA GLY A 136 1.31 -5.45 -9.79
C GLY A 136 1.72 -6.87 -9.36
N LEU A 137 0.88 -7.87 -9.61
CA LEU A 137 1.16 -9.26 -9.27
C LEU A 137 2.35 -9.81 -10.06
N ILE A 138 2.40 -9.54 -11.36
CA ILE A 138 3.53 -9.91 -12.25
C ILE A 138 4.82 -9.28 -11.72
N ASN A 139 4.81 -8.01 -11.35
CA ASN A 139 5.95 -7.33 -10.73
C ASN A 139 6.46 -8.08 -9.49
N ILE A 140 5.57 -8.46 -8.56
CA ILE A 140 5.94 -9.26 -7.38
C ILE A 140 6.53 -10.61 -7.78
N LEU A 141 5.91 -11.33 -8.71
CA LEU A 141 6.30 -12.70 -9.08
C LEU A 141 7.59 -12.77 -9.89
N LEU A 142 7.89 -11.75 -10.69
CA LEU A 142 9.12 -11.63 -11.47
C LEU A 142 10.31 -11.23 -10.60
N LEU A 143 10.12 -10.24 -9.73
CA LEU A 143 11.21 -9.68 -8.94
C LEU A 143 11.40 -10.38 -7.59
N ARG A 144 10.32 -10.89 -6.98
CA ARG A 144 10.36 -11.67 -5.72
C ARG A 144 11.19 -10.95 -4.65
N SER A 145 12.17 -11.63 -4.07
CA SER A 145 13.10 -11.07 -3.08
C SER A 145 14.09 -10.04 -3.65
N LYS A 146 14.19 -9.87 -4.98
CA LYS A 146 15.04 -8.82 -5.58
C LYS A 146 14.54 -7.42 -5.21
N LEU A 147 13.24 -7.22 -4.98
CA LEU A 147 12.70 -5.93 -4.54
C LEU A 147 13.33 -5.46 -3.22
N ALA A 148 13.46 -6.38 -2.27
CA ALA A 148 14.14 -6.11 -1.00
C ALA A 148 15.65 -5.87 -1.21
N LYS A 149 16.32 -6.67 -2.05
CA LYS A 149 17.75 -6.46 -2.35
C LYS A 149 18.01 -5.09 -2.98
N LEU A 150 17.17 -4.66 -3.91
CA LEU A 150 17.23 -3.33 -4.52
C LEU A 150 16.97 -2.22 -3.49
N PHE A 151 16.07 -2.45 -2.53
CA PHE A 151 15.78 -1.50 -1.46
C PHE A 151 17.01 -1.22 -0.58
N TYR A 152 17.78 -2.26 -0.23
CA TYR A 152 18.96 -2.12 0.63
C TYR A 152 20.24 -1.71 -0.09
N SER A 153 20.25 -1.71 -1.42
CA SER A 153 21.39 -1.27 -2.24
C SER A 153 21.85 0.16 -1.90
N ASP A 154 23.16 0.39 -1.94
CA ASP A 154 23.78 1.72 -1.79
C ASP A 154 23.59 2.60 -3.05
N LEU A 155 23.46 1.97 -4.21
CA LEU A 155 23.16 2.67 -5.46
C LEU A 155 21.76 3.31 -5.40
N LYS A 156 21.71 4.65 -5.42
CA LYS A 156 20.46 5.44 -5.41
C LYS A 156 19.46 4.99 -6.49
N ARG A 157 19.94 4.63 -7.69
CA ARG A 157 19.09 4.11 -8.78
C ARG A 157 18.33 2.85 -8.37
N ASN A 158 18.97 1.92 -7.66
CA ASN A 158 18.35 0.68 -7.22
C ASN A 158 17.32 0.93 -6.12
N LEU A 159 17.64 1.83 -5.17
CA LEU A 159 16.69 2.27 -4.16
C LEU A 159 15.45 2.91 -4.80
N THR A 160 15.65 3.82 -5.75
CA THR A 160 14.54 4.45 -6.51
C THR A 160 13.67 3.42 -7.20
N LEU A 161 14.27 2.47 -7.92
CA LEU A 161 13.52 1.40 -8.60
C LEU A 161 12.73 0.54 -7.60
N SER A 162 13.34 0.19 -6.46
CA SER A 162 12.63 -0.56 -5.42
C SER A 162 11.44 0.20 -4.85
N ILE A 163 11.64 1.48 -4.47
CA ILE A 163 10.56 2.31 -3.92
C ILE A 163 9.43 2.47 -4.94
N LEU A 164 9.75 2.74 -6.20
CA LEU A 164 8.76 2.87 -7.27
C LEU A 164 7.94 1.60 -7.44
N LEU A 165 8.60 0.45 -7.55
CA LEU A 165 7.93 -0.83 -7.80
C LEU A 165 7.15 -1.32 -6.58
N CYS A 166 7.69 -1.19 -5.38
CA CYS A 166 6.97 -1.54 -4.15
C CYS A 166 5.77 -0.61 -3.89
N SER A 167 5.91 0.69 -4.17
CA SER A 167 4.82 1.67 -4.03
C SER A 167 3.71 1.42 -5.04
N TYR A 168 4.06 1.08 -6.27
CA TYR A 168 3.09 0.67 -7.27
C TYR A 168 2.27 -0.52 -6.78
N VAL A 169 2.94 -1.59 -6.34
CA VAL A 169 2.26 -2.78 -5.81
C VAL A 169 1.40 -2.45 -4.59
N ALA A 170 1.90 -1.65 -3.66
CA ALA A 170 1.15 -1.22 -2.48
C ALA A 170 -0.13 -0.46 -2.85
N THR A 171 -0.03 0.51 -3.76
CA THR A 171 -1.16 1.37 -4.16
C THR A 171 -2.21 0.66 -5.00
N VAL A 172 -1.83 -0.30 -5.86
CA VAL A 172 -2.80 -1.11 -6.60
C VAL A 172 -3.47 -2.14 -5.69
N THR A 173 -2.74 -2.72 -4.72
CA THR A 173 -3.32 -3.70 -3.78
C THR A 173 -4.36 -3.04 -2.87
N SER A 174 -4.04 -1.88 -2.30
CA SER A 174 -4.99 -1.10 -1.48
C SER A 174 -6.20 -0.63 -2.28
N HIS A 175 -6.00 -0.30 -3.56
CA HIS A 175 -7.07 0.07 -4.48
C HIS A 175 -8.00 -1.11 -4.78
N MET A 176 -7.48 -2.32 -5.06
CA MET A 176 -8.36 -3.48 -5.29
C MET A 176 -9.24 -3.76 -4.08
N TYR A 177 -8.66 -3.69 -2.87
CA TYR A 177 -9.44 -3.82 -1.65
C TYR A 177 -10.55 -2.77 -1.57
N GLY A 178 -10.22 -1.50 -1.87
CA GLY A 178 -11.19 -0.41 -1.91
C GLY A 178 -12.34 -0.64 -2.90
N CYS A 179 -12.03 -1.15 -4.10
CA CYS A 179 -13.02 -1.50 -5.11
C CYS A 179 -13.97 -2.63 -4.65
N LEU A 180 -13.43 -3.67 -4.01
CA LEU A 180 -14.24 -4.75 -3.46
C LEU A 180 -15.13 -4.28 -2.31
N ALA A 181 -14.59 -3.41 -1.44
CA ALA A 181 -15.37 -2.77 -0.37
C ALA A 181 -16.48 -1.89 -0.94
N PHE A 182 -16.23 -1.19 -2.05
CA PHE A 182 -17.23 -0.38 -2.75
C PHE A 182 -18.36 -1.25 -3.33
N ILE A 183 -18.02 -2.34 -4.03
CA ILE A 183 -19.01 -3.28 -4.57
C ILE A 183 -19.89 -3.83 -3.44
N LEU A 184 -19.26 -4.26 -2.33
CA LEU A 184 -19.99 -4.76 -1.17
C LEU A 184 -20.94 -3.69 -0.58
N ALA A 185 -20.50 -2.43 -0.51
CA ALA A 185 -21.33 -1.33 -0.02
C ALA A 185 -22.53 -1.05 -0.93
N ALA A 186 -22.31 -1.08 -2.26
CA ALA A 186 -23.34 -0.84 -3.26
C ALA A 186 -24.37 -1.99 -3.32
N GLU A 187 -23.92 -3.25 -3.32
CA GLU A 187 -24.80 -4.43 -3.35
C GLU A 187 -25.68 -4.56 -2.10
N ARG A 188 -25.21 -4.09 -0.94
CA ARG A 188 -25.99 -4.09 0.30
C ARG A 188 -26.99 -2.92 0.40
N LEU A 189 -27.32 -2.28 -0.72
CA LEU A 189 -28.32 -1.20 -0.91
C LEU A 189 -27.97 0.14 -0.23
N ILE A 190 -26.70 0.38 0.09
CA ILE A 190 -26.29 1.55 0.88
C ILE A 190 -25.75 2.69 -0.01
N VAL A 191 -25.36 2.37 -1.25
CA VAL A 191 -24.98 3.33 -2.28
C VAL A 191 -25.85 3.09 -3.52
N SER A 192 -26.74 4.02 -3.84
CA SER A 192 -27.60 3.93 -5.02
C SER A 192 -26.77 4.09 -6.30
N THR A 193 -26.36 2.98 -6.89
CA THR A 193 -25.74 2.95 -8.22
C THR A 193 -26.51 1.97 -9.08
N SER A 194 -27.15 2.48 -10.14
CA SER A 194 -28.00 1.66 -11.02
C SER A 194 -27.18 0.78 -11.97
N ASP A 195 -25.89 1.08 -12.20
CA ASP A 195 -25.00 0.33 -13.09
C ASP A 195 -23.53 0.38 -12.64
N LEU A 196 -23.15 -0.55 -11.75
CA LEU A 196 -21.76 -0.70 -11.30
C LEU A 196 -20.78 -1.04 -12.44
N PRO A 197 -21.05 -1.98 -13.35
CA PRO A 197 -20.17 -2.24 -14.49
C PRO A 197 -19.83 -0.99 -15.31
N SER A 198 -20.80 -0.15 -15.66
CA SER A 198 -20.52 1.08 -16.41
C SER A 198 -19.69 2.07 -15.61
N LEU A 199 -19.97 2.22 -14.30
CA LEU A 199 -19.16 3.06 -13.41
C LEU A 199 -17.70 2.59 -13.37
N PHE A 200 -17.47 1.29 -13.17
CA PHE A 200 -16.12 0.73 -13.14
C PHE A 200 -15.40 0.83 -14.49
N THR A 201 -16.12 0.75 -15.59
CA THR A 201 -15.56 0.99 -16.94
C THR A 201 -15.07 2.42 -17.09
N MET A 202 -15.86 3.40 -16.66
CA MET A 202 -15.46 4.82 -16.66
C MET A 202 -14.26 5.08 -15.73
N LEU A 203 -14.15 4.34 -14.62
CA LEU A 203 -13.08 4.53 -13.64
C LEU A 203 -11.71 4.03 -14.11
N ILE A 204 -11.60 3.19 -15.15
CA ILE A 204 -10.32 2.63 -15.63
C ILE A 204 -9.23 3.72 -15.84
N PRO A 205 -9.44 4.75 -16.69
CA PRO A 205 -8.42 5.78 -16.92
C PRO A 205 -8.13 6.60 -15.66
N ILE A 206 -9.15 6.89 -14.85
CA ILE A 206 -9.05 7.73 -13.66
C ILE A 206 -8.24 6.99 -12.58
N ALA A 207 -8.61 5.75 -12.28
CA ALA A 207 -7.88 4.89 -11.36
C ALA A 207 -6.43 4.70 -11.82
N THR A 208 -6.19 4.52 -13.13
CA THR A 208 -4.83 4.44 -13.68
C THR A 208 -4.02 5.68 -13.36
N PHE A 209 -4.56 6.86 -13.68
CA PHE A 209 -3.90 8.14 -13.40
C PHE A 209 -3.62 8.34 -11.91
N GLU A 210 -4.60 8.06 -11.05
CA GLU A 210 -4.44 8.15 -9.60
C GLU A 210 -3.35 7.20 -9.08
N ARG A 211 -3.36 5.93 -9.51
CA ARG A 211 -2.37 4.94 -9.05
C ARG A 211 -0.95 5.32 -9.43
N LEU A 212 -0.76 5.83 -10.65
CA LEU A 212 0.54 6.33 -11.10
C LEU A 212 0.95 7.58 -10.33
N THR A 213 0.01 8.48 -10.05
CA THR A 213 0.25 9.70 -9.25
C THR A 213 0.67 9.35 -7.82
N PHE A 214 -0.03 8.45 -7.14
CA PHE A 214 0.33 8.03 -5.78
C PHE A 214 1.66 7.27 -5.73
N THR A 215 1.94 6.47 -6.75
CA THR A 215 3.26 5.83 -6.91
C THR A 215 4.37 6.87 -7.08
N ALA A 216 4.14 7.90 -7.90
CA ALA A 216 5.09 8.99 -8.10
C ALA A 216 5.34 9.78 -6.82
N ILE A 217 4.27 10.16 -6.10
CA ILE A 217 4.36 10.87 -4.81
C ILE A 217 5.19 10.06 -3.80
N SER A 218 4.88 8.78 -3.64
CA SER A 218 5.65 7.87 -2.77
C SER A 218 7.12 7.81 -3.18
N THR A 219 7.41 7.78 -4.48
CA THR A 219 8.79 7.70 -4.97
C THR A 219 9.56 8.99 -4.75
N ILE A 220 8.96 10.14 -5.08
CA ILE A 220 9.57 11.47 -4.96
C ILE A 220 9.91 11.78 -3.50
N ILE A 221 9.01 11.45 -2.58
CA ILE A 221 9.23 11.69 -1.14
C ILE A 221 10.09 10.58 -0.52
N GLY A 222 9.83 9.32 -0.89
CA GLY A 222 10.46 8.16 -0.27
C GLY A 222 11.95 8.05 -0.56
N VAL A 223 12.39 8.35 -1.77
CA VAL A 223 13.82 8.26 -2.14
C VAL A 223 14.72 9.13 -1.26
N PRO A 224 14.51 10.46 -1.15
CA PRO A 224 15.34 11.30 -0.29
C PRO A 224 15.18 10.92 1.19
N LEU A 225 13.96 10.63 1.64
CA LEU A 225 13.68 10.27 3.03
C LEU A 225 14.43 9.00 3.46
N ILE A 226 14.31 7.91 2.70
CA ILE A 226 14.97 6.65 3.01
C ILE A 226 16.50 6.76 2.85
N SER A 227 16.98 7.51 1.86
CA SER A 227 18.42 7.75 1.69
C SER A 227 19.02 8.46 2.92
N THR A 228 18.36 9.50 3.41
CA THR A 228 18.79 10.25 4.59
C THR A 228 18.71 9.40 5.85
N LEU A 229 17.63 8.64 6.04
CA LEU A 229 17.48 7.76 7.21
C LEU A 229 18.57 6.68 7.29
N LYS A 230 18.97 6.10 6.15
CA LYS A 230 20.08 5.13 6.08
C LYS A 230 21.43 5.72 6.51
N ASN A 231 21.61 7.03 6.31
CA ASN A 231 22.86 7.71 6.68
C ASN A 231 22.86 8.19 8.13
N ILE A 232 21.69 8.49 8.71
CA ILE A 232 21.55 9.01 10.07
C ILE A 232 21.45 7.89 11.10
N ILE A 233 20.76 6.79 10.78
CA ILE A 233 20.64 5.66 11.68
C ILE A 233 21.90 4.80 11.50
N PRO A 234 22.86 4.80 12.44
CA PRO A 234 24.01 3.91 12.34
C PRO A 234 23.51 2.47 12.21
N LYS A 235 24.16 1.69 11.33
CA LYS A 235 23.89 0.25 11.18
C LYS A 235 23.92 -0.39 12.57
N THR A 236 22.74 -0.59 13.17
CA THR A 236 22.64 -1.25 14.47
C THR A 236 23.17 -2.66 14.28
N ALA A 237 24.04 -3.09 15.19
CA ALA A 237 24.87 -4.30 15.16
C ALA A 237 24.10 -5.65 15.17
N ASP A 238 23.03 -5.78 14.38
CA ASP A 238 22.27 -7.01 14.15
C ASP A 238 22.27 -7.41 12.65
N ASP A 239 22.97 -6.65 11.80
CA ASP A 239 23.24 -7.00 10.38
C ASP A 239 24.19 -8.22 10.24
N ASP A 240 24.84 -8.68 11.32
CA ASP A 240 25.65 -9.90 11.37
C ASP A 240 24.83 -11.20 11.29
N LYS A 241 23.50 -11.13 11.18
CA LYS A 241 22.62 -12.30 11.00
C LYS A 241 22.05 -12.45 9.60
N ILE A 242 22.55 -11.69 8.63
CA ILE A 242 22.34 -12.04 7.22
C ILE A 242 23.27 -13.25 6.95
N PRO A 243 22.75 -14.42 6.56
CA PRO A 243 23.62 -15.54 6.24
C PRO A 243 24.48 -15.14 5.05
N THR A 244 25.77 -14.91 5.31
CA THR A 244 26.79 -14.97 4.28
C THR A 244 26.71 -16.37 3.68
N HIS A 245 26.38 -16.46 2.40
CA HIS A 245 26.49 -17.73 1.70
C HIS A 245 27.95 -18.19 1.80
N PRO A 246 28.23 -19.46 2.12
CA PRO A 246 29.58 -19.97 2.03
C PRO A 246 30.03 -19.83 0.57
N SER A 247 31.17 -19.16 0.39
CA SER A 247 31.89 -19.19 -0.87
C SER A 247 32.07 -20.65 -1.28
N LYS A 248 31.54 -21.01 -2.45
CA LYS A 248 31.92 -22.27 -3.09
C LYS A 248 33.40 -22.15 -3.45
N SER A 249 34.25 -22.82 -2.67
CA SER A 249 35.57 -23.22 -3.12
C SER A 249 35.39 -24.38 -4.09
N ASN A 250 35.70 -24.14 -5.36
CA ASN A 250 36.23 -25.14 -6.27
C ASN A 250 37.67 -24.77 -6.55
#